data_AF-A0A925H0U5-F1
#
_entry.id   AF-A0A925H0U5-F1
#
_cell.length_a   1.000
_cell.length_b   1.000
_cell.length_c   1.000
_cell.angle_alpha   90.00
_cell.angle_beta   90.00
_cell.angle_gamma   90.00
#
_symmetry.space_group_name_H-M   'P 1'
#
loop_
_entity.id
_entity.type
_entity.pdbx_description
1 polymer ?
#
loop_
_entity_poly.entity_id
_entity_poly.type
_entity_poly.pdbx_seq_one_letter_code
_entity_poly.pdbx_strand_id
1 'polypeptide(L)'
;MTSLLGILLSIAGAVLTRNQQWRIFNRDTQAAAENRFAAVTREAEATLATLTTVASLLDTRDKLTPASFRHVANAVQRENVGHLISFLPRVRHAERKAFESLLVTSGAPRSFIAVRDLKGSFKPAPDTAFYYPVLYAAPGDAARSGIGFDAASRPETLAAIGRATATRQVASSGTIRYVHDSAARMTFLAPIWWSEGHGAPDGFLVVGVQPAVLVNHALAYLQPAGIQISLWDETDPANPTLL
;
A
#
# COMPACT_ATOMS: atom_id res chain seq x y z
N MET A 1 35.78 3.40 -61.40
CA MET A 1 36.32 3.77 -60.06
C MET A 1 35.45 4.77 -59.31
N THR A 2 34.88 5.79 -59.97
CA THR A 2 34.02 6.81 -59.33
C THR A 2 32.76 6.26 -58.66
N SER A 3 32.09 5.27 -59.25
CA SER A 3 30.85 4.68 -58.70
C SER A 3 31.07 3.90 -57.40
N LEU A 4 32.21 3.23 -57.25
CA LEU A 4 32.59 2.51 -56.03
C LEU A 4 32.85 3.48 -54.86
N LEU A 5 33.44 4.64 -55.16
CA LEU A 5 33.68 5.70 -54.19
C LEU A 5 32.37 6.28 -53.64
N GLY A 6 31.38 6.51 -54.51
CA GLY A 6 30.06 7.03 -54.12
C GLY A 6 29.27 6.06 -53.23
N ILE A 7 29.35 4.76 -53.52
CA ILE A 7 28.72 3.72 -52.69
C ILE A 7 29.36 3.65 -51.31
N LEU A 8 30.70 3.68 -51.24
CA LEU A 8 31.43 3.68 -49.97
C LEU A 8 31.12 4.91 -49.10
N LEU A 9 31.06 6.10 -49.70
CA LEU A 9 30.66 7.34 -49.01
C LEU A 9 29.23 7.28 -48.48
N SER A 10 28.32 6.69 -49.26
CA SER A 10 26.91 6.54 -48.87
C SER A 10 26.75 5.55 -47.71
N ILE A 11 27.47 4.41 -47.74
CA ILE A 11 27.48 3.42 -46.65
C ILE A 11 28.09 4.03 -45.38
N ALA A 12 29.21 4.74 -45.49
CA ALA A 12 29.84 5.41 -44.35
C ALA A 12 28.92 6.46 -43.72
N GLY A 13 28.26 7.28 -44.55
CA GLY A 13 27.25 8.23 -44.09
C GLY A 13 26.08 7.55 -43.38
N ALA A 14 25.55 6.46 -43.94
CA ALA A 14 24.47 5.68 -43.34
C ALA A 14 24.86 5.03 -42.00
N VAL A 15 26.08 4.53 -41.88
CA VAL A 15 26.58 3.93 -40.62
C VAL A 15 26.77 5.00 -39.55
N LEU A 16 27.31 6.17 -39.90
CA LEU A 16 27.51 7.28 -38.96
C LEU A 16 26.17 7.85 -38.47
N THR A 17 25.21 8.07 -39.37
CA THR A 17 23.87 8.54 -39.00
C THR A 17 23.13 7.49 -38.18
N ARG A 18 23.23 6.21 -38.53
CA ARG A 18 22.64 5.11 -37.75
C ARG A 18 23.27 5.01 -36.36
N ASN A 19 24.59 5.14 -36.22
CA ASN A 19 25.27 5.14 -34.93
C ASN A 19 24.90 6.37 -34.07
N GLN A 20 24.72 7.54 -34.68
CA GLN A 20 24.25 8.74 -33.98
C GLN A 20 22.79 8.57 -33.53
N GLN A 21 21.91 8.09 -34.42
CA GLN A 21 20.51 7.78 -34.09
C GLN A 21 20.41 6.75 -32.96
N TRP A 22 21.29 5.74 -32.94
CA TRP A 22 21.37 4.78 -31.84
C TRP A 22 21.82 5.37 -30.52
N ARG A 23 22.78 6.29 -30.53
CA ARG A 23 23.20 6.99 -29.32
C ARG A 23 22.12 7.92 -28.79
N ILE A 24 21.42 8.63 -29.68
CA ILE A 24 20.31 9.52 -29.31
C ILE A 24 19.15 8.69 -28.76
N PHE A 25 18.72 7.64 -29.47
CA PHE A 25 17.66 6.74 -29.01
C PHE A 25 17.95 6.12 -27.64
N ASN A 26 19.17 5.60 -27.41
CA ASN A 26 19.54 5.03 -26.12
C ASN A 26 19.59 6.09 -25.01
N ARG A 27 20.09 7.29 -25.29
CA ARG A 27 20.12 8.40 -24.33
C ARG A 27 18.71 8.87 -23.98
N ASP A 28 17.85 9.05 -24.97
CA ASP A 28 16.47 9.50 -24.80
C ASP A 28 15.65 8.45 -24.04
N THR A 29 15.85 7.16 -24.36
CA THR A 29 15.22 6.05 -23.64
C THR A 29 15.68 5.97 -22.19
N GLN A 30 16.98 6.12 -21.95
CA GLN A 30 17.53 6.09 -20.60
C GLN A 30 17.06 7.28 -19.77
N ALA A 31 17.13 8.50 -20.30
CA ALA A 31 16.60 9.69 -19.65
C ALA A 31 15.09 9.57 -19.39
N ALA A 32 14.34 9.02 -20.35
CA ALA A 32 12.92 8.75 -20.20
C ALA A 32 12.63 7.72 -19.10
N ALA A 33 13.46 6.67 -18.95
CA ALA A 33 13.36 5.69 -17.88
C ALA A 33 13.71 6.28 -16.50
N GLU A 34 14.81 7.03 -16.40
CA GLU A 34 15.25 7.71 -15.17
C GLU A 34 14.18 8.71 -14.67
N ASN A 35 13.61 9.52 -15.57
CA ASN A 35 12.55 10.46 -15.23
C ASN A 35 11.29 9.75 -14.69
N ARG A 36 10.92 8.61 -15.28
CA ARG A 36 9.77 7.80 -14.84
C ARG A 36 10.01 7.15 -13.49
N PHE A 37 11.19 6.56 -13.31
CA PHE A 37 11.59 5.97 -12.03
C PHE A 37 11.56 7.03 -10.92
N ALA A 38 12.13 8.21 -11.19
CA ALA A 38 12.13 9.31 -10.25
C ALA A 38 10.72 9.83 -9.95
N ALA A 39 9.82 9.86 -10.94
CA ALA A 39 8.43 10.25 -10.74
C ALA A 39 7.68 9.25 -9.82
N VAL A 40 7.80 7.95 -10.09
CA VAL A 40 7.19 6.90 -9.26
C VAL A 40 7.74 6.92 -7.85
N THR A 41 9.06 7.10 -7.69
CA THR A 41 9.71 7.19 -6.37
C THR A 41 9.18 8.38 -5.57
N ARG A 42 9.12 9.58 -6.18
CA ARG A 42 8.58 10.78 -5.52
C ARG A 42 7.13 10.61 -5.12
N GLU A 43 6.32 9.98 -5.96
CA GLU A 43 4.91 9.71 -5.65
C GLU A 43 4.76 8.76 -4.45
N ALA A 44 5.59 7.71 -4.39
CA ALA A 44 5.61 6.79 -3.26
C ALA A 44 6.07 7.47 -1.96
N GLU A 45 7.10 8.31 -2.03
CA GLU A 45 7.59 9.10 -0.88
C GLU A 45 6.53 10.08 -0.38
N ALA A 46 5.86 10.81 -1.29
CA ALA A 46 4.78 11.73 -0.96
C ALA A 46 3.59 11.02 -0.30
N THR A 47 3.23 9.84 -0.82
CA THR A 47 2.21 8.96 -0.24
C THR A 47 2.58 8.57 1.19
N LEU A 48 3.80 8.08 1.41
CA LEU A 48 4.30 7.69 2.75
C LEU A 48 4.37 8.88 3.72
N ALA A 49 4.82 10.05 3.27
CA ALA A 49 4.88 11.26 4.08
C ALA A 49 3.47 11.69 4.53
N THR A 50 2.49 11.61 3.63
CA THR A 50 1.09 11.90 3.95
C THR A 50 0.55 10.94 4.99
N LEU A 51 0.78 9.63 4.84
CA LEU A 51 0.36 8.62 5.82
C LEU A 51 0.98 8.85 7.19
N THR A 52 2.27 9.17 7.22
CA THR A 52 3.00 9.47 8.47
C THR A 52 2.43 10.70 9.16
N THR A 53 2.11 11.74 8.39
CA THR A 53 1.50 12.98 8.90
C THR A 53 0.11 12.71 9.48
N VAL A 54 -0.73 11.95 8.77
CA VAL A 54 -2.07 11.58 9.24
C VAL A 54 -2.00 10.76 10.52
N ALA A 55 -1.09 9.79 10.61
CA ALA A 55 -0.90 9.00 11.81
C ALA A 55 -0.45 9.86 13.00
N SER A 56 0.53 10.74 12.79
CA SER A 56 1.02 11.66 13.84
C SER A 56 -0.09 12.58 14.36
N LEU A 57 -1.02 13.02 13.51
CA LEU A 57 -2.18 13.80 13.93
C LEU A 57 -3.19 12.99 14.75
N LEU A 58 -3.24 11.67 14.56
CA LEU A 58 -4.08 10.79 15.35
C LEU A 58 -3.47 10.45 16.71
N ASP A 59 -2.14 10.49 16.84
CA ASP A 59 -1.43 10.31 18.12
C ASP A 59 -1.75 11.42 19.11
N THR A 60 -2.01 12.65 18.65
CA THR A 60 -2.35 13.77 19.54
C THR A 60 -3.77 13.72 20.11
N ARG A 61 -4.53 12.64 19.88
CA ARG A 61 -5.90 12.45 20.36
C ARG A 61 -5.93 11.34 21.40
N ASP A 62 -6.85 11.38 22.36
CA ASP A 62 -6.95 10.30 23.35
C ASP A 62 -7.60 9.02 22.79
N LYS A 63 -8.37 9.14 21.70
CA LYS A 63 -9.03 8.03 21.02
C LYS A 63 -9.51 8.39 19.62
N LEU A 64 -9.65 7.39 18.77
CA LEU A 64 -10.30 7.52 17.47
C LEU A 64 -11.81 7.30 17.60
N THR A 65 -12.60 8.34 17.34
CA THR A 65 -14.06 8.25 17.27
C THR A 65 -14.53 7.95 15.84
N PRO A 66 -15.77 7.48 15.62
CA PRO A 66 -16.33 7.31 14.28
C PRO A 66 -16.32 8.61 13.45
N ALA A 67 -16.57 9.76 14.08
CA ALA A 67 -16.58 11.05 13.40
C ALA A 67 -15.18 11.48 12.97
N SER A 68 -14.19 11.38 13.86
CA SER A 68 -12.79 11.70 13.52
C SER A 68 -12.23 10.73 12.47
N PHE A 69 -12.56 9.43 12.55
CA PHE A 69 -12.18 8.48 11.50
C PHE A 69 -12.75 8.88 10.15
N ARG A 70 -14.04 9.26 10.06
CA ARG A 70 -14.63 9.73 8.80
C ARG A 70 -13.91 10.95 8.24
N HIS A 71 -13.51 11.91 9.09
CA HIS A 71 -12.72 13.05 8.63
C HIS A 71 -11.38 12.65 8.05
N VAL A 72 -10.64 11.76 8.73
CA VAL A 72 -9.36 11.23 8.21
C VAL A 72 -9.57 10.45 6.91
N ALA A 73 -10.58 9.57 6.87
CA ALA A 73 -10.91 8.79 5.68
C ALA A 73 -11.26 9.66 4.47
N ASN A 74 -11.99 10.77 4.69
CA ASN A 74 -12.33 11.72 3.65
C ASN A 74 -11.13 12.58 3.21
N ALA A 75 -10.16 12.83 4.10
CA ALA A 75 -8.93 13.53 3.74
C ALA A 75 -8.05 12.62 2.86
N VAL A 76 -7.79 11.38 3.30
CA VAL A 76 -6.98 10.40 2.54
C VAL A 76 -7.57 10.10 1.16
N GLN A 77 -8.90 10.00 1.05
CA GLN A 77 -9.56 9.80 -0.25
C GLN A 77 -9.43 11.01 -1.17
N ARG A 78 -9.49 12.24 -0.66
CA ARG A 78 -9.36 13.47 -1.48
C ARG A 78 -7.99 13.60 -2.11
N GLU A 79 -6.96 13.16 -1.40
CA GLU A 79 -5.57 13.16 -1.89
C GLU A 79 -5.26 11.95 -2.79
N ASN A 80 -6.23 11.07 -3.09
CA ASN A 80 -6.04 9.81 -3.82
C ASN A 80 -4.95 8.89 -3.25
N VAL A 81 -4.60 9.07 -1.98
CA VAL A 81 -3.50 8.39 -1.28
C VAL A 81 -3.82 6.92 -1.02
N GLY A 82 -5.10 6.52 -1.04
CA GLY A 82 -5.47 5.12 -0.82
C GLY A 82 -6.88 4.78 -1.28
N HIS A 83 -7.07 3.52 -1.69
CA HIS A 83 -8.37 2.98 -2.11
C HIS A 83 -9.17 2.40 -0.93
N LEU A 84 -8.52 2.19 0.22
CA LEU A 84 -9.11 1.66 1.44
C LEU A 84 -8.37 2.26 2.63
N ILE A 85 -9.13 2.61 3.66
CA ILE A 85 -8.61 3.03 4.95
C ILE A 85 -9.34 2.29 6.05
N SER A 86 -8.61 1.81 7.05
CA SER A 86 -9.19 1.14 8.21
C SER A 86 -8.40 1.42 9.47
N PHE A 87 -9.04 1.20 10.61
CA PHE A 87 -8.40 1.29 11.91
C PHE A 87 -8.48 -0.06 12.63
N LEU A 88 -7.32 -0.54 13.09
CA LEU A 88 -7.14 -1.79 13.80
C LEU A 88 -6.74 -1.49 15.26
N PRO A 89 -7.66 -1.36 16.21
CA PRO A 89 -7.29 -1.27 17.62
C PRO A 89 -6.56 -2.55 18.06
N ARG A 90 -5.61 -2.38 18.97
CA ARG A 90 -5.03 -3.50 19.71
C ARG A 90 -5.98 -3.88 20.84
N VAL A 91 -6.59 -5.06 20.74
CA VAL A 91 -7.57 -5.55 21.73
C VAL A 91 -6.93 -6.68 22.53
N ARG A 92 -6.85 -6.54 23.85
CA ARG A 92 -6.37 -7.63 24.73
C ARG A 92 -7.43 -8.71 24.85
N HIS A 93 -7.02 -9.94 25.16
CA HIS A 93 -7.98 -11.03 25.38
C HIS A 93 -9.05 -10.69 26.42
N ALA A 94 -8.67 -10.06 27.53
CA ALA A 94 -9.60 -9.61 28.56
C ALA A 94 -10.65 -8.60 28.07
N GLU A 95 -10.34 -7.85 27.01
CA GLU A 95 -11.20 -6.82 26.41
C GLU A 95 -12.06 -7.37 25.26
N ARG A 96 -11.79 -8.60 24.79
CA ARG A 96 -12.47 -9.23 23.65
C ARG A 96 -13.99 -9.14 23.75
N LYS A 97 -14.57 -9.53 24.88
CA LYS A 97 -16.03 -9.54 25.08
C LYS A 97 -16.64 -8.14 24.98
N ALA A 98 -15.93 -7.12 25.49
CA ALA A 98 -16.37 -5.73 25.38
C ALA A 98 -16.31 -5.24 23.94
N PHE A 99 -15.25 -5.59 23.20
CA PHE A 99 -15.11 -5.28 21.78
C PHE A 99 -16.21 -5.95 20.94
N GLU A 100 -16.49 -7.23 21.16
CA GLU A 100 -17.54 -7.96 20.44
C GLU A 100 -18.94 -7.39 20.74
N SER A 101 -19.18 -6.95 21.97
CA SER A 101 -20.43 -6.23 22.33
C SER A 101 -20.53 -4.88 21.61
N LEU A 102 -19.41 -4.17 21.43
CA LEU A 102 -19.35 -2.95 20.63
C LEU A 102 -19.70 -3.21 19.16
N LEU A 103 -19.22 -4.31 18.57
CA LEU A 103 -19.58 -4.69 17.20
C LEU A 103 -21.10 -4.85 17.04
N VAL A 104 -21.74 -5.57 17.97
CA VAL A 104 -23.19 -5.77 17.94
C VAL A 104 -23.95 -4.44 18.05
N THR A 105 -23.61 -3.62 19.03
CA THR A 105 -24.30 -2.32 19.26
C THR A 105 -24.06 -1.31 18.13
N SER A 106 -22.95 -1.42 17.40
CA SER A 106 -22.63 -0.59 16.25
C SER A 106 -23.28 -1.04 14.93
N GLY A 107 -23.96 -2.19 14.92
CA GLY A 107 -24.54 -2.78 13.69
C GLY A 107 -23.48 -3.30 12.72
N ALA A 108 -22.35 -3.80 13.24
CA ALA A 108 -21.29 -4.37 12.43
C ALA A 108 -21.77 -5.64 11.69
N PRO A 109 -21.13 -6.02 10.56
CA PRO A 109 -21.48 -7.23 9.82
C PRO A 109 -21.27 -8.53 10.60
N ARG A 110 -20.48 -8.48 11.68
CA ARG A 110 -20.14 -9.62 12.53
C ARG A 110 -20.29 -9.22 13.99
N SER A 111 -20.75 -10.15 14.80
CA SER A 111 -20.89 -10.01 16.25
C SER A 111 -19.66 -10.47 17.04
N PHE A 112 -18.63 -10.99 16.38
CA PHE A 112 -17.43 -11.55 16.99
C PHE A 112 -16.17 -11.16 16.21
N ILE A 113 -15.00 -11.23 16.88
CA ILE A 113 -13.71 -11.10 16.20
C ILE A 113 -13.49 -12.34 15.33
N ALA A 114 -13.32 -12.14 14.03
CA ALA A 114 -13.36 -13.21 13.04
C ALA A 114 -12.01 -13.40 12.34
N VAL A 115 -11.67 -14.65 12.04
CA VAL A 115 -10.60 -15.04 11.11
C VAL A 115 -11.20 -15.81 9.94
N ARG A 116 -10.43 -16.04 8.88
CA ARG A 116 -10.83 -16.96 7.81
C ARG A 116 -10.35 -18.37 8.10
N ASP A 117 -11.16 -19.36 7.75
CA ASP A 117 -10.73 -20.76 7.69
C ASP A 117 -10.03 -21.08 6.36
N LEU A 118 -9.62 -22.34 6.19
CA LEU A 118 -8.96 -22.82 4.96
C LEU A 118 -9.84 -22.73 3.71
N LYS A 119 -11.16 -22.62 3.89
CA LYS A 119 -12.14 -22.47 2.81
C LYS A 119 -12.47 -20.99 2.54
N GLY A 120 -11.84 -20.07 3.28
CA GLY A 120 -12.06 -18.63 3.19
C GLY A 120 -13.31 -18.15 3.94
N SER A 121 -14.03 -19.02 4.62
CA SER A 121 -15.22 -18.68 5.42
C SER A 121 -14.82 -18.03 6.74
N PHE A 122 -15.64 -17.10 7.22
CA PHE A 122 -15.38 -16.45 8.52
C PHE A 122 -15.75 -17.37 9.67
N LYS A 123 -14.86 -17.48 10.65
CA LYS A 123 -15.07 -18.18 11.92
C LYS A 123 -14.56 -17.32 13.09
N PRO A 124 -15.00 -17.58 14.33
CA PRO A 124 -14.45 -16.90 15.50
C PRO A 124 -12.92 -17.05 15.58
N ALA A 125 -12.25 -15.97 15.95
CA ALA A 125 -10.82 -15.99 16.21
C ALA A 125 -10.51 -16.91 17.41
N PRO A 126 -9.45 -17.73 17.33
CA PRO A 126 -8.99 -18.52 18.47
C PRO A 126 -8.52 -17.62 19.62
N ASP A 127 -8.27 -18.21 20.77
CA ASP A 127 -7.77 -17.45 21.91
C ASP A 127 -6.30 -17.07 21.73
N THR A 128 -6.03 -15.77 21.80
CA THR A 128 -4.70 -15.16 21.68
C THR A 128 -4.57 -14.03 22.70
N ALA A 129 -3.34 -13.63 23.03
CA ALA A 129 -3.12 -12.52 23.96
C ALA A 129 -3.66 -11.18 23.44
N PHE A 130 -3.57 -10.97 22.12
CA PHE A 130 -3.97 -9.75 21.44
C PHE A 130 -4.64 -10.05 20.10
N TYR A 131 -5.58 -9.20 19.74
CA TYR A 131 -6.28 -9.18 18.46
C TYR A 131 -6.12 -7.81 17.80
N TYR A 132 -6.19 -7.78 16.46
CA TYR A 132 -6.17 -6.54 15.68
C TYR A 132 -7.39 -6.50 14.73
N PRO A 133 -8.62 -6.49 15.29
CA PRO A 133 -9.83 -6.48 14.50
C PRO A 133 -10.02 -5.15 13.77
N VAL A 134 -10.58 -5.17 12.57
CA VAL A 134 -11.04 -3.95 11.89
C VAL A 134 -12.19 -3.34 12.69
N LEU A 135 -11.99 -2.16 13.28
CA LEU A 135 -13.05 -1.42 13.99
C LEU A 135 -13.76 -0.44 13.06
N TYR A 136 -13.00 0.29 12.25
CA TYR A 136 -13.53 1.23 11.26
C TYR A 136 -12.94 0.92 9.89
N ALA A 137 -13.73 1.11 8.83
CA ALA A 137 -13.30 0.91 7.45
C ALA A 137 -14.07 1.81 6.49
N ALA A 138 -13.38 2.30 5.45
CA ALA A 138 -13.91 3.14 4.38
C ALA A 138 -13.07 2.96 3.10
N PRO A 139 -13.57 3.34 1.91
CA PRO A 139 -14.94 3.78 1.61
C PRO A 139 -15.93 2.64 1.37
N GLY A 140 -17.22 2.95 1.53
CA GLY A 140 -18.35 2.10 1.13
C GLY A 140 -18.50 0.79 1.91
N ASP A 141 -19.52 0.03 1.53
CA ASP A 141 -19.88 -1.21 2.24
C ASP A 141 -18.89 -2.35 1.99
N ALA A 142 -18.19 -2.34 0.87
CA ALA A 142 -17.13 -3.30 0.58
C ALA A 142 -16.02 -3.25 1.65
N ALA A 143 -15.54 -2.05 2.01
CA ALA A 143 -14.56 -1.90 3.09
C ALA A 143 -15.18 -2.24 4.46
N ARG A 144 -16.42 -1.79 4.73
CA ARG A 144 -17.13 -2.06 5.98
C ARG A 144 -17.41 -3.55 6.20
N SER A 145 -17.48 -4.35 5.14
CA SER A 145 -17.59 -5.81 5.23
C SER A 145 -16.40 -6.46 5.95
N GLY A 146 -15.27 -5.75 6.07
CA GLY A 146 -14.11 -6.17 6.84
C GLY A 146 -14.23 -5.96 8.35
N ILE A 147 -15.20 -5.17 8.84
CA ILE A 147 -15.33 -4.88 10.28
C ILE A 147 -15.49 -6.17 11.09
N GLY A 148 -14.71 -6.28 12.17
CA GLY A 148 -14.57 -7.45 13.02
C GLY A 148 -13.57 -8.51 12.54
N PHE A 149 -13.03 -8.40 11.32
CA PHE A 149 -11.96 -9.30 10.84
C PHE A 149 -10.64 -8.98 11.54
N ASP A 150 -10.01 -9.98 12.16
CA ASP A 150 -8.69 -9.87 12.77
C ASP A 150 -7.62 -9.88 11.68
N ALA A 151 -7.11 -8.69 11.36
CA ALA A 151 -6.15 -8.53 10.27
C ALA A 151 -4.81 -9.24 10.57
N ALA A 152 -4.48 -9.43 11.84
CA ALA A 152 -3.27 -10.14 12.28
C ALA A 152 -3.35 -11.65 12.05
N SER A 153 -4.50 -12.20 11.65
CA SER A 153 -4.59 -13.60 11.21
C SER A 153 -3.88 -13.85 9.87
N ARG A 154 -3.47 -12.78 9.17
CA ARG A 154 -2.66 -12.85 7.94
C ARG A 154 -1.19 -12.69 8.31
N PRO A 155 -0.30 -13.64 7.95
CA PRO A 155 1.11 -13.58 8.28
C PRO A 155 1.79 -12.28 7.84
N GLU A 156 1.44 -11.78 6.65
CA GLU A 156 2.02 -10.56 6.05
C GLU A 156 1.65 -9.32 6.86
N THR A 157 0.41 -9.27 7.37
CA THR A 157 -0.06 -8.18 8.22
C THR A 157 0.55 -8.26 9.61
N LEU A 158 0.63 -9.47 10.19
CA LEU A 158 1.26 -9.68 11.49
C LEU A 158 2.75 -9.27 11.47
N ALA A 159 3.47 -9.60 10.39
CA ALA A 159 4.85 -9.20 10.20
C ALA A 159 4.99 -7.67 10.12
N ALA A 160 4.08 -6.98 9.42
CA ALA A 160 4.08 -5.52 9.36
C ALA A 160 3.72 -4.86 10.69
N ILE A 161 2.76 -5.40 11.45
CA ILE A 161 2.46 -4.97 12.82
C ILE A 161 3.73 -5.06 13.69
N GLY A 162 4.46 -6.17 13.59
CA GLY A 162 5.72 -6.36 14.30
C GLY A 162 6.77 -5.30 13.93
N ARG A 163 6.98 -5.06 12.63
CA ARG A 163 7.91 -4.04 12.14
C ARG A 163 7.51 -2.63 12.60
N ALA A 164 6.26 -2.24 12.38
CA ALA A 164 5.75 -0.92 12.76
C ALA A 164 5.82 -0.69 14.28
N THR A 165 5.58 -1.73 15.07
CA THR A 165 5.75 -1.66 16.54
C THR A 165 7.21 -1.44 16.92
N ALA A 166 8.12 -2.21 16.33
CA ALA A 166 9.55 -2.17 16.67
C ALA A 166 10.22 -0.85 16.25
N THR A 167 9.89 -0.34 15.06
CA THR A 167 10.49 0.89 14.52
C THR A 167 9.74 2.16 14.93
N ARG A 168 8.49 2.02 15.41
CA ARG A 168 7.54 3.13 15.63
C ARG A 168 7.28 3.94 14.35
N GLN A 169 7.51 3.33 13.18
CA GLN A 169 7.32 3.94 11.87
C GLN A 169 6.28 3.18 11.06
N VAL A 170 5.82 3.77 9.97
CA VAL A 170 4.95 3.11 9.00
C VAL A 170 5.64 1.85 8.45
N ALA A 171 4.92 0.73 8.40
CA ALA A 171 5.41 -0.51 7.78
C ALA A 171 4.44 -1.01 6.73
N SER A 172 4.96 -1.49 5.60
CA SER A 172 4.15 -2.17 4.58
C SER A 172 3.92 -3.63 4.96
N SER A 173 2.73 -4.16 4.69
CA SER A 173 2.43 -5.61 4.66
C SER A 173 3.07 -6.32 3.48
N GLY A 174 3.63 -5.60 2.52
CA GLY A 174 3.86 -6.13 1.19
C GLY A 174 2.53 -6.36 0.46
N THR A 175 2.59 -7.17 -0.59
CA THR A 175 1.44 -7.38 -1.48
C THR A 175 0.45 -8.39 -0.92
N ILE A 176 -0.77 -7.93 -0.68
CA ILE A 176 -1.90 -8.75 -0.28
C ILE A 176 -2.81 -8.94 -1.49
N ARG A 177 -3.07 -10.21 -1.83
CA ARG A 177 -4.16 -10.59 -2.74
C ARG A 177 -5.42 -10.86 -1.92
N TYR A 178 -6.48 -10.10 -2.14
CA TYR A 178 -7.76 -10.37 -1.49
C TYR A 178 -8.50 -11.46 -2.27
N VAL A 179 -9.13 -12.41 -1.58
CA VAL A 179 -9.79 -13.60 -2.20
C VAL A 179 -10.84 -13.25 -3.28
N HIS A 180 -11.33 -12.01 -3.32
CA HIS A 180 -12.35 -11.53 -4.27
C HIS A 180 -11.86 -10.36 -5.14
N ASP A 181 -10.56 -10.07 -5.15
CA ASP A 181 -9.97 -8.96 -5.90
C ASP A 181 -8.70 -9.45 -6.62
N SER A 182 -8.69 -9.35 -7.94
CA SER A 182 -7.55 -9.74 -8.77
C SER A 182 -6.43 -8.71 -8.76
N ALA A 183 -6.68 -7.48 -8.28
CA ALA A 183 -5.67 -6.44 -8.23
C ALA A 183 -4.76 -6.61 -7.00
N ALA A 184 -3.44 -6.55 -7.24
CA ALA A 184 -2.45 -6.47 -6.17
C ALA A 184 -2.70 -5.23 -5.31
N ARG A 185 -2.74 -5.41 -3.99
CA ARG A 185 -2.93 -4.33 -3.03
C ARG A 185 -1.82 -4.36 -2.00
N MET A 186 -1.16 -3.22 -1.83
CA MET A 186 -0.21 -3.04 -0.74
C MET A 186 -0.94 -2.36 0.41
N THR A 187 -0.69 -2.77 1.66
CA THR A 187 -1.21 -2.03 2.81
C THR A 187 -0.07 -1.46 3.64
N PHE A 188 -0.22 -0.21 4.04
CA PHE A 188 0.69 0.48 4.95
C PHE A 188 0.02 0.58 6.31
N LEU A 189 0.76 0.21 7.34
CA LEU A 189 0.31 0.21 8.73
C LEU A 189 1.10 1.28 9.47
N ALA A 190 0.41 2.33 9.91
CA ALA A 190 0.98 3.36 10.75
C ALA A 190 0.57 3.10 12.22
N PRO A 191 1.52 2.92 13.14
CA PRO A 191 1.21 2.69 14.54
C PRO A 191 0.64 3.97 15.17
N ILE A 192 -0.38 3.83 16.01
CA ILE A 192 -0.99 4.93 16.77
C ILE A 192 -0.71 4.73 18.26
N TRP A 193 -0.27 5.78 18.94
CA TRP A 193 0.11 5.79 20.34
C TRP A 193 -0.68 6.86 21.10
N TRP A 194 -1.65 6.43 21.89
CA TRP A 194 -2.42 7.28 22.82
C TRP A 194 -1.95 7.10 24.26
N SER A 195 -1.51 5.89 24.60
CA SER A 195 -1.04 5.55 25.94
C SER A 195 0.49 5.55 25.98
N GLU A 196 1.09 6.59 26.57
CA GLU A 196 2.53 6.59 26.79
C GLU A 196 2.93 5.48 27.79
N GLY A 197 3.93 4.67 27.41
CA GLY A 197 4.59 3.74 28.35
C GLY A 197 4.24 2.25 28.23
N HIS A 198 3.39 1.81 27.30
CA HIS A 198 3.01 0.39 27.18
C HIS A 198 3.89 -0.46 26.25
N GLY A 199 4.92 0.14 25.65
CA GLY A 199 5.85 -0.55 24.73
C GLY A 199 5.22 -1.06 23.43
N ALA A 200 3.93 -0.83 23.20
CA ALA A 200 3.18 -1.24 22.02
C ALA A 200 2.11 -0.18 21.67
N PRO A 201 1.77 -0.03 20.38
CA PRO A 201 0.75 0.93 19.95
C PRO A 201 -0.66 0.50 20.38
N ASP A 202 -1.55 1.49 20.56
CA ASP A 202 -2.97 1.29 20.88
C ASP A 202 -3.77 0.81 19.64
N GLY A 203 -3.21 0.97 18.46
CA GLY A 203 -3.73 0.41 17.22
C GLY A 203 -2.93 0.81 16.01
N PHE A 204 -3.47 0.51 14.84
CA PHE A 204 -2.87 0.84 13.55
C PHE A 204 -3.87 1.51 12.64
N LEU A 205 -3.47 2.64 12.04
CA LEU A 205 -4.13 3.13 10.84
C LEU A 205 -3.60 2.31 9.66
N VAL A 206 -4.51 1.76 8.87
CA VAL A 206 -4.16 0.96 7.70
C VAL A 206 -4.67 1.67 6.46
N VAL A 207 -3.78 1.90 5.51
CA VAL A 207 -4.15 2.44 4.19
C VAL A 207 -3.75 1.44 3.11
N GLY A 208 -4.72 1.04 2.30
CA GLY A 208 -4.52 0.23 1.11
C GLY A 208 -4.19 1.12 -0.08
N VAL A 209 -3.12 0.77 -0.78
CA VAL A 209 -2.66 1.41 -2.02
C VAL A 209 -2.68 0.38 -3.14
N GLN A 210 -3.10 0.81 -4.33
CA GLN A 210 -3.00 0.00 -5.54
C GLN A 210 -1.74 0.45 -6.29
N PRO A 211 -0.72 -0.43 -6.45
CA PRO A 211 0.53 -0.05 -7.11
C PRO A 211 0.30 0.51 -8.52
N ALA A 212 -0.61 -0.09 -9.30
CA ALA A 212 -0.98 0.39 -10.62
C ALA A 212 -1.53 1.82 -10.62
N VAL A 213 -2.34 2.19 -9.62
CA VAL A 213 -2.88 3.56 -9.50
C VAL A 213 -1.78 4.57 -9.19
N LEU A 214 -0.89 4.22 -8.25
CA LEU A 214 0.27 5.05 -7.88
C LEU A 214 1.18 5.29 -9.09
N VAL A 215 1.51 4.23 -9.83
CA VAL A 215 2.33 4.33 -11.04
C VAL A 215 1.61 5.18 -12.09
N ASN A 216 0.33 4.94 -12.36
CA ASN A 216 -0.42 5.72 -13.35
C ASN A 216 -0.50 7.21 -12.98
N HIS A 217 -0.67 7.53 -11.69
CA HIS A 217 -0.71 8.91 -11.22
C HIS A 217 0.64 9.60 -11.38
N ALA A 218 1.73 8.93 -10.97
CA ALA A 218 3.10 9.44 -11.13
C ALA A 218 3.46 9.72 -12.60
N LEU A 219 2.95 8.89 -13.51
CA LEU A 219 3.23 8.98 -14.94
C LEU A 219 2.30 9.92 -15.71
N ALA A 220 1.17 10.33 -15.13
CA ALA A 220 0.14 11.13 -15.81
C ALA A 220 0.68 12.46 -16.37
N TYR A 221 1.75 12.98 -15.77
CA TYR A 221 2.37 14.26 -16.14
C TYR A 221 3.57 14.10 -17.10
N LEU A 222 3.93 12.86 -17.48
CA LEU A 222 5.05 12.58 -18.37
C LEU A 222 4.57 12.30 -19.79
N GLN A 223 5.32 12.79 -20.79
CA GLN A 223 5.02 12.47 -22.19
C GLN A 223 5.18 10.97 -22.47
N PRO A 224 4.30 10.34 -23.26
CA PRO A 224 4.46 8.96 -23.70
C PRO A 224 5.81 8.76 -24.41
N ALA A 225 6.55 7.71 -24.05
CA ALA A 225 7.86 7.41 -24.63
C ALA A 225 7.95 6.00 -25.25
N GLY A 226 6.82 5.30 -25.40
CA GLY A 226 6.81 3.92 -25.90
C GLY A 226 7.51 2.91 -24.98
N ILE A 227 7.69 3.25 -23.70
CA ILE A 227 8.35 2.40 -22.69
C ILE A 227 7.29 1.61 -21.93
N GLN A 228 7.47 0.29 -21.88
CA GLN A 228 6.70 -0.58 -21.01
C GLN A 228 7.30 -0.55 -19.60
N ILE A 229 6.46 -0.38 -18.58
CA ILE A 229 6.87 -0.32 -17.17
C ILE A 229 6.23 -1.49 -16.44
N SER A 230 7.01 -2.14 -15.60
CA SER A 230 6.57 -3.21 -14.70
C SER A 230 7.15 -2.96 -13.32
N LEU A 231 6.36 -3.16 -12.28
CA LEU A 231 6.77 -2.98 -10.90
C LEU A 231 6.86 -4.35 -10.23
N TRP A 232 7.93 -4.59 -9.47
CA TRP A 232 8.20 -5.86 -8.82
C TRP A 232 8.37 -5.66 -7.31
N ASP A 233 7.80 -6.58 -6.53
CA ASP A 233 8.08 -6.74 -5.11
C ASP A 233 9.26 -7.70 -4.95
N GLU A 234 10.41 -7.17 -4.57
CA GLU A 234 11.67 -7.90 -4.35
C GLU A 234 11.95 -8.14 -2.85
N THR A 235 10.93 -8.09 -1.99
CA THR A 235 11.10 -8.35 -0.55
C THR A 235 11.70 -9.74 -0.29
N ASP A 236 11.36 -10.73 -1.12
CA ASP A 236 12.09 -12.00 -1.25
C ASP A 236 12.82 -12.00 -2.61
N PRO A 237 14.14 -11.72 -2.66
CA PRO A 237 14.91 -11.70 -3.90
C PRO A 237 14.91 -13.04 -4.64
N ALA A 238 14.62 -14.16 -3.95
CA ALA A 238 14.50 -15.47 -4.59
C ALA A 238 13.15 -15.65 -5.31
N ASN A 239 12.12 -14.89 -4.94
CA ASN A 239 10.76 -15.00 -5.50
C ASN A 239 10.15 -13.61 -5.77
N PRO A 240 10.69 -12.84 -6.72
CA PRO A 240 10.15 -11.54 -7.07
C PRO A 240 8.72 -11.67 -7.62
N THR A 241 7.82 -10.81 -7.15
CA THR A 241 6.40 -10.84 -7.54
C THR A 241 6.02 -9.58 -8.32
N LEU A 242 5.40 -9.75 -9.50
CA LEU A 242 4.89 -8.62 -10.29
C LEU A 242 3.68 -7.96 -9.60
N LEU A 243 3.66 -6.62 -9.60
CA LEU A 243 2.63 -5.76 -8.99
C LEU A 243 1.69 -5.13 -10.00
#